data_AF-A0A9W9X847-F1
#
_entry.id   AF-A0A9W9X847-F1
#
_cell.length_a   1.000
_cell.length_b   1.000
_cell.length_c   1.000
_cell.angle_alpha   90.00
_cell.angle_beta   90.00
_cell.angle_gamma   90.00
#
_symmetry.space_group_name_H-M   'P 1'
#
loop_
_entity.id
_entity.type
_entity.pdbx_description
1 polymer ?
#
loop_
_entity_poly.entity_id
_entity_poly.type
_entity_poly.pdbx_seq_one_letter_code
_entity_poly.pdbx_strand_id
1 'polypeptide(L)'
;MHPRLVLRLGHDMETTTNTFECRWSICHTSLVNYHYPLWQSVDITIQKLTPGTTDRHLPSTTPPFEHGASYEQHDATAGLSVQSLGLDDTGSGFIHALLSSASSAPLGRGRAAKLIIPRRRGYIVRSDIVPLRISGSSNLIKVSSFAAPQQWFSGEAVMETDFSRLPNVFAVAAGGIIIDVHESINDVAADLDAFETEVRNRLSFPWVLEKRRPRQTLLQKPSISTWWFWMPQDAGWRIRSTQICVALSFPGGIDGIVTFHESLQFEVAKAAEILSLPTPPAAALAIAADKYKTSIAAGHPALLGHGKDEALQVVQEHKCNAH
;
A
#
# COMPACT_ATOMS: atom_id res chain seq x y z
N MET A 1 7.58 30.95 -5.65
CA MET A 1 7.63 30.80 -4.18
C MET A 1 6.97 29.48 -3.85
N HIS A 2 7.63 28.56 -3.14
CA HIS A 2 6.97 27.33 -2.69
C HIS A 2 5.92 27.66 -1.61
N PRO A 3 4.76 27.00 -1.61
CA PRO A 3 3.71 27.25 -0.64
C PRO A 3 4.18 26.87 0.77
N ARG A 4 3.92 27.77 1.71
CA ARG A 4 4.26 27.62 3.13
C ARG A 4 2.99 27.68 3.95
N LEU A 5 2.86 26.79 4.93
CA LEU A 5 1.73 26.77 5.85
C LEU A 5 2.21 26.56 7.28
N VAL A 6 1.74 27.40 8.21
CA VAL A 6 2.03 27.23 9.63
C VAL A 6 0.86 26.49 10.29
N LEU A 7 1.14 25.30 10.82
CA LEU A 7 0.15 24.45 11.47
C LEU A 7 0.41 24.35 12.97
N ARG A 8 -0.67 24.30 13.75
CA ARG A 8 -0.63 24.08 15.19
C ARG A 8 -1.17 22.71 15.56
N LEU A 9 -0.43 22.02 16.42
CA LEU A 9 -0.89 20.81 17.09
C LEU A 9 -1.21 21.18 18.54
N GLY A 10 -2.51 21.24 18.86
CA GLY A 10 -2.98 21.36 20.25
C GLY A 10 -3.09 19.98 20.88
N HIS A 11 -2.65 19.85 22.13
CA HIS A 11 -2.93 18.66 22.93
C HIS A 11 -4.18 18.96 23.77
N ASP A 12 -5.22 18.14 23.63
CA ASP A 12 -6.30 18.16 24.63
C ASP A 12 -5.65 17.78 25.97
N MET A 13 -5.70 18.69 26.94
CA MET A 13 -5.22 18.60 28.34
C MET A 13 -3.84 19.19 28.72
N GLU A 14 -2.98 19.67 27.80
CA GLU A 14 -1.72 20.35 28.21
C GLU A 14 -1.49 21.67 27.45
N THR A 15 -1.03 22.70 28.16
CA THR A 15 -0.81 24.09 27.70
C THR A 15 0.32 24.26 26.66
N THR A 16 0.86 23.17 26.10
CA THR A 16 2.00 23.18 25.18
C THR A 16 1.53 22.98 23.74
N THR A 17 1.20 24.08 23.06
CA THR A 17 0.92 24.05 21.61
C THR A 17 2.23 23.99 20.82
N ASN A 18 2.46 22.88 20.11
CA ASN A 18 3.58 22.80 19.16
C ASN A 18 3.17 23.48 17.84
N THR A 19 4.03 24.34 17.31
CA THR A 19 3.83 25.01 16.02
C THR A 19 4.83 24.48 15.01
N PHE A 20 4.37 24.23 13.78
CA PHE A 20 5.15 23.65 12.70
C PHE A 20 5.06 24.52 11.44
N GLU A 21 6.20 24.80 10.81
CA GLU A 21 6.24 25.29 9.43
C GLU A 21 6.21 24.07 8.50
N CYS A 22 5.24 24.03 7.60
CA CYS A 22 5.08 22.98 6.59
C CYS A 22 5.41 23.55 5.22
N ARG A 23 6.22 22.83 4.45
CA ARG A 23 6.58 23.14 3.06
C ARG A 23 6.21 22.00 2.14
N TRP A 24 5.74 22.37 0.96
CA TRP A 24 5.24 21.44 -0.05
C TRP A 24 6.10 21.55 -1.30
N SER A 25 6.53 20.42 -1.84
CA SER A 25 7.29 20.37 -3.08
C SER A 25 6.82 19.22 -3.97
N ILE A 26 6.72 19.48 -5.27
CA ILE A 26 6.50 18.43 -6.26
C ILE A 26 7.86 17.84 -6.60
N CYS A 27 8.07 16.56 -6.30
CA CYS A 27 9.40 15.96 -6.44
C CYS A 27 9.52 15.05 -7.67
N HIS A 28 8.46 14.37 -8.09
CA HIS A 28 8.59 13.44 -9.20
C HIS A 28 7.32 13.23 -10.03
N THR A 29 7.52 13.10 -11.35
CA THR A 29 6.62 12.43 -12.29
C THR A 29 7.36 11.20 -12.80
N SER A 30 6.83 10.00 -12.55
CA SER A 30 7.41 8.70 -12.94
C SER A 30 7.76 8.62 -14.43
N LEU A 31 8.93 9.08 -14.87
CA LEU A 31 9.33 8.95 -16.28
C LEU A 31 9.99 7.59 -16.50
N VAL A 32 9.16 6.55 -16.65
CA VAL A 32 9.62 5.27 -17.20
C VAL A 32 9.06 5.14 -18.63
N ASN A 33 9.97 5.21 -19.60
CA ASN A 33 9.77 4.93 -21.03
C ASN A 33 8.70 5.76 -21.76
N TYR A 34 8.98 7.05 -22.04
CA TYR A 34 8.35 7.91 -23.07
C TYR A 34 6.80 7.94 -23.22
N HIS A 35 6.05 7.24 -22.38
CA HIS A 35 4.60 7.13 -22.45
C HIS A 35 4.01 7.18 -21.04
N TYR A 36 3.98 8.42 -20.52
CA TYR A 36 3.21 8.89 -19.36
C TYR A 36 3.61 8.34 -17.98
N PRO A 37 3.81 9.22 -16.99
CA PRO A 37 4.04 8.77 -15.64
C PRO A 37 2.86 7.99 -15.08
N LEU A 38 3.13 6.88 -14.38
CA LEU A 38 2.09 6.12 -13.69
C LEU A 38 1.52 6.91 -12.50
N TRP A 39 2.36 7.70 -11.85
CA TRP A 39 2.04 8.51 -10.70
C TRP A 39 3.03 9.68 -10.53
N GLN A 40 2.63 10.62 -9.67
CA GLN A 40 3.38 11.78 -9.23
C GLN A 40 3.45 11.79 -7.70
N SER A 41 4.55 12.27 -7.13
CA SER A 41 4.68 12.50 -5.69
C SER A 41 4.65 13.97 -5.32
N VAL A 42 4.03 14.26 -4.19
CA VAL A 42 4.12 15.55 -3.48
C VAL A 42 4.73 15.30 -2.12
N ASP A 43 5.79 16.02 -1.82
CA ASP A 43 6.49 15.94 -0.54
C ASP A 43 6.02 17.04 0.40
N ILE A 44 5.88 16.65 1.66
CA ILE A 44 5.54 17.51 2.79
C ILE A 44 6.72 17.43 3.75
N THR A 45 7.44 18.53 3.87
CA THR A 45 8.50 18.67 4.88
C THR A 45 7.99 19.55 6.00
N ILE A 46 8.32 19.19 7.24
CA ILE A 46 7.87 19.95 8.41
C ILE A 46 9.04 20.29 9.31
N GLN A 47 9.03 21.53 9.80
CA GLN A 47 10.02 22.06 10.72
C GLN A 47 9.31 22.53 11.98
N LYS A 48 9.70 22.01 13.14
CA LYS A 48 9.18 22.44 14.43
C LYS A 48 9.71 23.84 14.73
N LEU A 49 8.82 24.77 15.07
CA LEU A 49 9.18 26.12 15.48
C LEU A 49 9.33 26.17 17.01
N THR A 50 10.48 26.62 17.49
CA THR A 50 10.75 26.75 18.92
C THR A 50 10.23 28.10 19.42
N PRO A 51 9.47 28.16 20.53
CA PRO A 51 9.07 29.43 21.14
C PRO A 51 10.32 30.24 21.54
N GLY A 52 10.51 31.41 20.94
CA GLY A 52 11.65 32.30 21.23
C GLY A 52 12.58 32.60 20.05
N THR A 53 12.48 31.91 18.91
CA THR A 53 13.12 32.33 17.65
C THR A 53 12.22 33.29 16.88
N THR A 54 11.94 34.45 17.48
CA THR A 54 11.57 35.63 16.69
C THR A 54 12.86 36.23 16.17
N ASP A 55 12.96 36.40 14.86
CA ASP A 55 13.92 37.29 14.20
C ASP A 55 15.36 36.77 14.04
N ARG A 56 15.57 35.89 13.05
CA ARG A 56 16.79 35.92 12.25
C ARG A 56 16.42 35.76 10.78
N HIS A 57 16.55 36.87 10.04
CA HIS A 57 16.75 36.94 8.60
C HIS A 57 16.98 35.57 7.93
N LEU A 58 15.94 35.02 7.30
CA LEU A 58 16.13 34.05 6.23
C LEU A 58 16.50 34.87 4.98
N PRO A 59 17.60 34.60 4.28
CA PRO A 59 18.00 35.42 3.15
C PRO A 59 16.92 35.35 2.06
N SER A 60 16.35 36.52 1.74
CA SER A 60 15.51 36.73 0.58
C SER A 60 16.40 36.70 -0.67
N THR A 61 16.60 35.53 -1.23
CA THR A 61 17.05 35.41 -2.63
C THR A 61 15.84 35.05 -3.49
N THR A 62 15.02 36.06 -3.79
CA THR A 62 14.08 36.07 -4.92
C THR A 62 14.85 36.37 -6.21
N PRO A 63 14.72 35.60 -7.31
CA PRO A 63 14.83 36.15 -8.65
C PRO A 63 13.50 36.83 -9.06
N PRO A 64 13.52 37.75 -10.04
CA PRO A 64 12.47 38.74 -10.24
C PRO A 64 11.44 38.25 -11.26
N PHE A 65 10.28 37.74 -10.83
CA PHE A 65 9.08 37.69 -11.69
C PHE A 65 7.82 37.75 -10.82
N GLU A 66 7.05 38.82 -11.02
CA GLU A 66 5.79 39.11 -10.37
C GLU A 66 4.60 38.34 -10.98
N HIS A 67 3.58 38.20 -10.13
CA HIS A 67 2.16 37.86 -10.37
C HIS A 67 1.71 36.44 -10.02
N GLY A 68 0.96 36.34 -8.92
CA GLY A 68 0.09 35.20 -8.60
C GLY A 68 -0.24 35.06 -7.12
N ALA A 69 -1.44 35.53 -6.74
CA ALA A 69 -2.20 35.26 -5.50
C ALA A 69 -1.42 35.09 -4.17
N SER A 70 -1.25 36.20 -3.45
CA SER A 70 -0.95 36.21 -2.02
C SER A 70 -2.16 35.71 -1.23
N TYR A 71 -2.03 34.60 -0.51
CA TYR A 71 -2.85 34.39 0.67
C TYR A 71 -2.43 35.44 1.69
N GLU A 72 -3.40 36.19 2.24
CA GLU A 72 -3.12 37.17 3.27
C GLU A 72 -2.34 36.52 4.39
N GLN A 73 -1.23 37.18 4.70
CA GLN A 73 -0.39 36.98 5.85
C GLN A 73 -1.26 37.23 7.09
N HIS A 74 -2.05 36.23 7.50
CA HIS A 74 -2.44 36.12 8.89
C HIS A 74 -1.15 36.09 9.67
N ASP A 75 -1.02 37.04 10.60
CA ASP A 75 0.06 37.20 11.56
C ASP A 75 0.81 35.88 11.74
N ALA A 76 2.08 35.79 11.35
CA ALA A 76 2.84 34.52 11.31
C ALA A 76 2.90 33.81 12.68
N THR A 77 2.43 34.48 13.72
CA THR A 77 2.18 33.96 15.05
C THR A 77 0.90 33.10 15.17
N ALA A 78 -0.14 33.29 14.35
CA ALA A 78 -1.44 32.62 14.40
C ALA A 78 -1.57 31.43 13.43
N GLY A 79 -0.86 30.34 13.69
CA GLY A 79 -0.97 29.10 12.89
C GLY A 79 -2.38 28.49 12.85
N LEU A 80 -2.67 27.76 11.77
CA LEU A 80 -3.97 27.11 11.53
C LEU A 80 -4.10 25.79 12.29
N SER A 81 -5.31 25.46 12.74
CA SER A 81 -5.61 24.12 13.25
C SER A 81 -5.82 23.14 12.10
N VAL A 82 -5.54 21.86 12.30
CA VAL A 82 -5.73 20.83 11.27
C VAL A 82 -7.19 20.79 10.79
N GLN A 83 -8.15 21.03 11.69
CA GLN A 83 -9.58 21.03 11.36
C GLN A 83 -9.98 22.18 10.40
N SER A 84 -9.20 23.27 10.37
CA SER A 84 -9.46 24.40 9.49
C SER A 84 -8.98 24.18 8.04
N LEU A 85 -8.29 23.06 7.77
CA LEU A 85 -7.76 22.76 6.43
C LEU A 85 -8.80 22.26 5.45
N GLY A 86 -10.02 21.93 5.90
CA GLY A 86 -11.09 21.41 5.03
C GLY A 86 -10.81 20.03 4.45
N LEU A 87 -9.95 19.25 5.09
CA LEU A 87 -9.65 17.86 4.72
C LEU A 87 -10.79 16.93 5.20
N ASP A 88 -10.97 15.80 4.53
CA ASP A 88 -11.79 14.72 5.05
C ASP A 88 -11.16 14.10 6.31
N ASP A 89 -11.87 13.17 6.96
CA ASP A 89 -11.39 12.52 8.19
C ASP A 89 -10.04 11.80 7.97
N THR A 90 -9.86 11.19 6.80
CA THR A 90 -8.65 10.45 6.46
C THR A 90 -7.45 11.39 6.29
N GLY A 91 -7.62 12.47 5.53
CA GLY A 91 -6.59 13.49 5.34
C GLY A 91 -6.25 14.24 6.63
N SER A 92 -7.27 14.61 7.41
CA SER A 92 -7.10 15.23 8.72
C SER A 92 -6.34 14.31 9.67
N GLY A 93 -6.72 13.03 9.74
CA GLY A 93 -6.03 12.02 10.55
C GLY A 93 -4.61 11.73 10.09
N PHE A 94 -4.32 11.87 8.78
CA PHE A 94 -2.97 11.76 8.24
C PHE A 94 -2.08 12.94 8.65
N ILE A 95 -2.55 14.18 8.46
CA ILE A 95 -1.81 15.38 8.87
C ILE A 95 -1.59 15.39 10.38
N HIS A 96 -2.62 15.04 11.17
CA HIS A 96 -2.47 14.92 12.62
C HIS A 96 -1.39 13.90 13.00
N ALA A 97 -1.37 12.73 12.35
CA ALA A 97 -0.34 11.71 12.58
C ALA A 97 1.07 12.20 12.19
N LEU A 98 1.20 12.96 11.09
CA LEU A 98 2.46 13.57 10.68
C LEU A 98 2.97 14.53 11.75
N LEU A 99 2.15 15.51 12.16
CA LEU A 99 2.51 16.51 13.16
C LEU A 99 2.80 15.87 14.53
N SER A 100 1.97 14.92 14.94
CA SER A 100 2.18 14.17 16.19
C SER A 100 3.51 13.42 16.17
N SER A 101 3.80 12.69 15.08
CA SER A 101 5.06 11.94 14.95
C SER A 101 6.31 12.84 14.91
N ALA A 102 6.17 14.07 14.42
CA ALA A 102 7.25 15.06 14.42
C ALA A 102 7.43 15.75 15.77
N SER A 103 6.34 15.95 16.51
CA SER A 103 6.38 16.49 17.87
C SER A 103 7.20 15.60 18.81
N SER A 104 7.16 14.29 18.58
CA SER A 104 7.85 13.25 19.34
C SER A 104 9.11 12.70 18.66
N ALA A 105 9.62 13.36 17.62
CA ALA A 105 10.81 12.91 16.92
C ALA A 105 12.05 13.04 17.82
N PRO A 106 12.96 12.03 17.83
CA PRO A 106 14.24 12.13 18.53
C PRO A 106 15.09 13.30 18.01
N LEU A 107 16.02 13.79 18.84
CA LEU A 107 16.95 14.84 18.45
C LEU A 107 17.74 14.45 17.18
N GLY A 108 17.86 15.36 16.21
CA GLY A 108 18.52 15.08 14.93
C GLY A 108 17.68 14.28 13.93
N ARG A 109 16.44 13.92 14.28
CA ARG A 109 15.46 13.28 13.38
C ARG A 109 14.27 14.20 13.16
N GLY A 110 13.78 14.22 11.93
CA GLY A 110 12.56 14.90 11.51
C GLY A 110 11.54 13.92 10.96
N ARG A 111 10.42 14.45 10.48
CA ARG A 111 9.42 13.68 9.73
C ARG A 111 9.15 14.37 8.42
N ALA A 112 8.96 13.58 7.39
CA ALA A 112 8.45 14.05 6.12
C ALA A 112 7.31 13.15 5.69
N ALA A 113 6.48 13.65 4.78
CA ALA A 113 5.45 12.84 4.15
C ALA A 113 5.52 12.92 2.63
N LYS A 114 5.04 11.88 1.98
CA LYS A 114 4.92 11.77 0.53
C LYS A 114 3.49 11.37 0.18
N LEU A 115 2.83 12.18 -0.63
CA LEU A 115 1.51 11.88 -1.19
C LEU A 115 1.69 11.26 -2.58
N ILE A 116 1.00 10.16 -2.84
CA ILE A 116 1.07 9.43 -4.11
C ILE A 116 -0.17 9.74 -4.93
N ILE A 117 0.01 10.41 -6.06
CA ILE A 117 -1.08 10.87 -6.94
C ILE A 117 -1.03 10.07 -8.25
N PRO A 118 -2.09 9.32 -8.60
CA PRO A 118 -2.12 8.60 -9.87
C PRO A 118 -2.10 9.55 -11.06
N ARG A 119 -1.30 9.23 -12.07
CA ARG A 119 -1.18 10.02 -13.31
C ARG A 119 -1.78 9.34 -14.53
N ARG A 120 -2.41 8.18 -14.31
CA ARG A 120 -3.24 7.49 -15.30
C ARG A 120 -4.71 7.71 -14.99
N ARG A 121 -5.47 8.04 -16.04
CA ARG A 121 -6.93 8.05 -15.97
C ARG A 121 -7.46 6.62 -15.81
N GLY A 122 -8.40 6.39 -14.90
CA GLY A 122 -8.94 5.05 -14.69
C GLY A 122 -9.46 4.79 -13.28
N TYR A 123 -9.83 3.53 -13.05
CA TYR A 123 -10.24 2.98 -11.77
C TYR A 123 -9.07 2.35 -11.04
N ILE A 124 -8.91 2.67 -9.76
CA ILE A 124 -7.89 2.03 -8.93
C ILE A 124 -8.17 0.52 -8.78
N VAL A 125 -7.12 -0.29 -8.92
CA VAL A 125 -7.24 -1.76 -8.82
C VAL A 125 -7.55 -2.17 -7.38
N ARG A 126 -6.94 -1.48 -6.41
CA ARG A 126 -7.14 -1.69 -4.98
C ARG A 126 -7.00 -0.36 -4.25
N SER A 127 -7.93 -0.06 -3.34
CA SER A 127 -7.85 1.11 -2.46
C SER A 127 -6.58 1.12 -1.63
N ASP A 128 -6.15 -0.05 -1.13
CA ASP A 128 -4.99 -0.20 -0.26
C ASP A 128 -3.66 -0.38 -1.00
N ILE A 129 -3.58 -0.09 -2.30
CA ILE A 129 -2.39 -0.42 -3.10
C ILE A 129 -1.10 0.26 -2.57
N VAL A 130 -1.21 1.50 -2.09
CA VAL A 130 -0.08 2.24 -1.50
C VAL A 130 0.35 1.58 -0.18
N PRO A 131 -0.53 1.41 0.85
CA PRO A 131 -0.20 0.64 2.04
C PRO A 131 0.38 -0.75 1.77
N LEU A 132 -0.25 -1.52 0.89
CA LEU A 132 0.15 -2.89 0.57
C LEU A 132 1.57 -2.96 0.03
N ARG A 133 1.96 -2.01 -0.84
CA ARG A 133 3.25 -2.02 -1.52
C ARG A 133 4.36 -1.37 -0.72
N ILE A 134 4.05 -0.38 0.10
CA ILE A 134 5.03 0.33 0.95
C ILE A 134 5.28 -0.40 2.28
N SER A 135 4.45 -1.38 2.62
CA SER A 135 4.68 -2.22 3.81
C SER A 135 6.09 -2.81 3.83
N GLY A 136 6.77 -2.66 4.96
CA GLY A 136 8.14 -3.15 5.16
C GLY A 136 9.23 -2.29 4.52
N SER A 137 8.93 -1.05 4.11
CA SER A 137 9.96 -0.08 3.72
C SER A 137 10.78 0.41 4.91
N SER A 138 12.08 0.64 4.68
CA SER A 138 12.94 1.30 5.66
C SER A 138 12.46 2.73 5.91
N ASN A 139 12.62 3.23 7.14
CA ASN A 139 12.21 4.58 7.56
C ASN A 139 10.69 4.84 7.53
N LEU A 140 9.85 3.84 7.27
CA LEU A 140 8.41 3.99 7.29
C LEU A 140 7.91 4.20 8.74
N ILE A 141 7.19 5.29 8.97
CA ILE A 141 6.47 5.55 10.23
C ILE A 141 5.00 5.18 10.10
N LYS A 142 4.35 5.61 9.01
CA LYS A 142 2.94 5.33 8.76
C LYS A 142 2.67 5.35 7.27
N VAL A 143 1.74 4.52 6.81
CA VAL A 143 1.17 4.59 5.47
C VAL A 143 -0.35 4.59 5.58
N SER A 144 -1.02 5.36 4.73
CA SER A 144 -2.47 5.50 4.72
C SER A 144 -2.99 5.45 3.29
N SER A 145 -4.11 4.76 3.11
CA SER A 145 -4.88 4.81 1.86
C SER A 145 -5.85 5.99 1.94
N PHE A 146 -5.91 6.76 0.86
CA PHE A 146 -6.95 7.79 0.65
C PHE A 146 -7.96 7.36 -0.42
N ALA A 147 -7.69 6.24 -1.09
CA ALA A 147 -8.52 5.76 -2.17
C ALA A 147 -9.68 4.90 -1.66
N ALA A 148 -10.87 5.10 -2.22
CA ALA A 148 -12.00 4.18 -2.07
C ALA A 148 -11.93 3.01 -3.07
N PRO A 149 -12.55 1.86 -2.77
CA PRO A 149 -12.64 0.76 -3.73
C PRO A 149 -13.30 1.20 -5.04
N GLN A 150 -12.64 0.91 -6.17
CA GLN A 150 -13.07 1.33 -7.50
C GLN A 150 -13.19 2.87 -7.66
N GLN A 151 -12.44 3.65 -6.89
CA GLN A 151 -12.35 5.09 -7.13
C GLN A 151 -11.77 5.38 -8.51
N TRP A 152 -12.39 6.34 -9.19
CA TRP A 152 -11.90 6.89 -10.44
C TRP A 152 -10.89 8.00 -10.18
N PHE A 153 -9.79 8.00 -10.93
CA PHE A 153 -8.78 9.05 -10.95
C PHE A 153 -8.73 9.65 -12.36
N SER A 154 -8.64 10.98 -12.44
CA SER A 154 -8.53 11.70 -13.71
C SER A 154 -7.16 11.55 -14.36
N GLY A 155 -6.11 11.33 -13.56
CA GLY A 155 -4.71 11.29 -14.01
C GLY A 155 -4.06 12.67 -14.19
N GLU A 156 -4.78 13.74 -13.83
CA GLU A 156 -4.28 15.10 -13.93
C GLU A 156 -3.06 15.33 -13.03
N ALA A 157 -2.15 16.18 -13.52
CA ALA A 157 -1.02 16.62 -12.73
C ALA A 157 -1.51 17.51 -11.59
N VAL A 158 -0.92 17.35 -10.41
CA VAL A 158 -0.98 18.40 -9.39
C VAL A 158 0.10 19.42 -9.72
N MET A 159 -0.30 20.69 -9.75
CA MET A 159 0.55 21.86 -10.00
C MET A 159 0.79 22.62 -8.69
N GLU A 160 1.83 23.46 -8.64
CA GLU A 160 2.12 24.22 -7.41
C GLU A 160 0.96 25.14 -6.98
N THR A 161 0.15 25.60 -7.94
CA THR A 161 -1.04 26.42 -7.68
C THR A 161 -2.11 25.69 -6.87
N ASP A 162 -2.17 24.36 -6.95
CA ASP A 162 -3.17 23.53 -6.25
C ASP A 162 -2.91 23.46 -4.75
N PHE A 163 -1.68 23.77 -4.30
CA PHE A 163 -1.34 23.80 -2.87
C PHE A 163 -2.03 24.91 -2.10
N SER A 164 -2.57 25.93 -2.81
CA SER A 164 -3.48 26.91 -2.21
C SER A 164 -4.78 26.27 -1.69
N ARG A 165 -5.11 25.06 -2.17
CA ARG A 165 -6.29 24.29 -1.80
C ARG A 165 -5.90 22.86 -1.46
N LEU A 166 -5.22 22.67 -0.33
CA LEU A 166 -4.76 21.36 0.15
C LEU A 166 -5.80 20.23 0.07
N PRO A 167 -7.11 20.44 0.34
CA PRO A 167 -8.12 19.41 0.14
C PRO A 167 -8.14 18.82 -1.27
N ASN A 168 -7.86 19.63 -2.30
CA ASN A 168 -7.81 19.16 -3.67
C ASN A 168 -6.66 18.17 -3.89
N VAL A 169 -5.50 18.41 -3.26
CA VAL A 169 -4.33 17.52 -3.36
C VAL A 169 -4.59 16.19 -2.68
N PHE A 170 -5.23 16.21 -1.51
CA PHE A 170 -5.64 14.97 -0.83
C PHE A 170 -6.74 14.22 -1.59
N ALA A 171 -7.71 14.92 -2.17
CA ALA A 171 -8.81 14.31 -2.94
C ALA A 171 -8.32 13.55 -4.18
N VAL A 172 -7.20 13.96 -4.79
CA VAL A 172 -6.62 13.29 -5.95
C VAL A 172 -5.48 12.32 -5.60
N ALA A 173 -5.02 12.30 -4.35
CA ALA A 173 -4.02 11.35 -3.89
C ALA A 173 -4.65 9.97 -3.62
N ALA A 174 -3.94 8.91 -3.97
CA ALA A 174 -4.35 7.53 -3.66
C ALA A 174 -3.89 7.08 -2.26
N GLY A 175 -2.86 7.73 -1.71
CA GLY A 175 -2.37 7.45 -0.38
C GLY A 175 -1.27 8.40 0.06
N GLY A 176 -0.98 8.36 1.36
CA GLY A 176 0.06 9.15 2.01
C GLY A 176 1.01 8.26 2.79
N ILE A 177 2.28 8.63 2.81
CA ILE A 177 3.36 7.92 3.50
C ILE A 177 4.05 8.92 4.42
N ILE A 178 4.28 8.56 5.68
CA ILE A 178 5.10 9.33 6.64
C ILE A 178 6.38 8.55 6.84
N ILE A 179 7.51 9.25 6.68
CA ILE A 179 8.85 8.69 6.84
C ILE A 179 9.67 9.43 7.90
N ASP A 180 10.58 8.70 8.51
CA ASP A 180 11.63 9.20 9.39
C ASP A 180 12.80 9.73 8.55
N VAL A 181 13.18 10.98 8.78
CA VAL A 181 14.25 11.67 8.04
C VAL A 181 15.25 12.27 9.00
N HIS A 182 16.43 12.62 8.53
CA HIS A 182 17.37 13.47 9.27
C HIS A 182 16.83 14.90 9.37
N GLU A 183 17.24 15.66 10.38
CA GLU A 183 16.70 17.02 10.61
C GLU A 183 17.30 18.11 9.68
N SER A 184 18.54 17.90 9.21
CA SER A 184 19.22 18.82 8.29
C SER A 184 18.55 18.84 6.92
N ILE A 185 18.34 20.03 6.35
CA ILE A 185 17.62 20.23 5.07
C ILE A 185 18.21 19.39 3.93
N ASN A 186 19.54 19.34 3.82
CA ASN A 186 20.20 18.58 2.77
C ASN A 186 19.99 17.07 2.94
N ASP A 187 19.96 16.60 4.18
CA ASP A 187 19.76 15.20 4.50
C ASP A 187 18.28 14.79 4.33
N VAL A 188 17.32 15.70 4.62
CA VAL A 188 15.89 15.49 4.32
C VAL A 188 15.67 15.26 2.83
N ALA A 189 16.28 16.10 1.99
CA ALA A 189 16.15 15.96 0.53
C ALA A 189 16.74 14.62 0.06
N ALA A 190 17.93 14.26 0.55
CA ALA A 190 18.56 12.97 0.23
C ALA A 190 17.72 11.76 0.70
N ASP A 191 17.14 11.82 1.89
CA ASP A 191 16.26 10.78 2.42
C ASP A 191 14.98 10.63 1.59
N LEU A 192 14.38 11.75 1.17
CA LEU A 192 13.20 11.77 0.30
C LEU A 192 13.50 11.21 -1.09
N ASP A 193 14.64 11.53 -1.68
CA ASP A 193 15.08 11.01 -2.98
C ASP A 193 15.42 9.51 -2.92
N ALA A 194 16.06 9.07 -1.84
CA ALA A 194 16.31 7.65 -1.59
C ALA A 194 14.99 6.88 -1.47
N PHE A 195 14.03 7.43 -0.72
CA PHE A 195 12.72 6.84 -0.55
C PHE A 195 11.89 6.85 -1.85
N GLU A 196 11.99 7.91 -2.65
CA GLU A 196 11.36 8.01 -3.98
C GLU A 196 11.79 6.84 -4.89
N THR A 197 13.07 6.44 -4.83
CA THR A 197 13.56 5.26 -5.57
C THR A 197 12.88 3.97 -5.12
N GLU A 198 12.67 3.79 -3.82
CA GLU A 198 11.95 2.65 -3.28
C GLU A 198 10.47 2.65 -3.72
N VAL A 199 9.78 3.79 -3.64
CA VAL A 199 8.39 3.96 -4.10
C VAL A 199 8.28 3.62 -5.59
N ARG A 200 9.22 4.10 -6.41
CA ARG A 200 9.31 3.78 -7.84
C ARG A 200 9.41 2.30 -8.12
N ASN A 201 10.26 1.58 -7.40
CA ASN A 201 10.41 0.15 -7.58
C ASN A 201 9.12 -0.59 -7.16
N ARG A 202 8.52 -0.19 -6.04
CA ARG A 202 7.33 -0.83 -5.45
C ARG A 202 6.02 -0.51 -6.18
N LEU A 203 5.93 0.62 -6.90
CA LEU A 203 4.76 1.06 -7.66
C LEU A 203 4.99 1.09 -9.18
N SER A 204 5.94 0.28 -9.68
CA SER A 204 6.35 0.23 -11.10
C SER A 204 5.37 -0.45 -12.06
N PHE A 205 4.31 -1.10 -11.55
CA PHE A 205 3.31 -1.80 -12.36
C PHE A 205 2.01 -0.98 -12.51
N PRO A 206 1.16 -1.26 -13.51
CA PRO A 206 -0.14 -0.59 -13.64
C PRO A 206 -1.11 -0.94 -12.50
N TRP A 207 -1.47 0.05 -11.70
CA TRP A 207 -2.45 -0.10 -10.60
C TRP A 207 -3.69 0.80 -10.73
N VAL A 208 -3.81 1.48 -11.87
CA VAL A 208 -5.04 2.15 -12.33
C VAL A 208 -5.38 1.61 -13.71
N LEU A 209 -6.63 1.18 -13.90
CA LEU A 209 -7.13 0.57 -15.13
C LEU A 209 -8.18 1.45 -15.80
N GLU A 210 -8.09 1.62 -17.11
CA GLU A 210 -9.07 2.43 -17.86
C GLU A 210 -10.49 1.88 -17.73
N LYS A 211 -10.65 0.55 -17.71
CA LYS A 211 -11.94 -0.11 -17.54
C LYS A 211 -12.19 -0.43 -16.07
N ARG A 212 -13.43 -0.15 -15.62
CA ARG A 212 -13.91 -0.57 -14.31
C ARG A 212 -13.93 -2.10 -14.27
N ARG A 213 -13.30 -2.70 -13.27
CA ARG A 213 -13.48 -4.13 -13.02
C ARG A 213 -14.89 -4.36 -12.48
N PRO A 214 -15.66 -5.33 -13.03
CA PRO A 214 -16.93 -5.71 -12.43
C PRO A 214 -16.67 -6.16 -11.00
N ARG A 215 -17.60 -5.85 -10.09
CA ARG A 215 -17.56 -6.41 -8.74
C ARG A 215 -17.74 -7.92 -8.87
N GLN A 216 -16.80 -8.67 -8.30
CA GLN A 216 -16.87 -10.12 -8.25
C GLN A 216 -17.08 -10.55 -6.81
N THR A 217 -18.08 -11.39 -6.59
CA THR A 217 -18.31 -12.05 -5.30
C THR A 217 -17.46 -13.31 -5.26
N LEU A 218 -16.33 -13.24 -4.56
CA LEU A 218 -15.46 -14.39 -4.34
C LEU A 218 -15.74 -14.97 -2.96
N LEU A 219 -15.97 -16.29 -2.90
CA LEU A 219 -16.00 -16.97 -1.61
C LEU A 219 -14.60 -17.43 -1.23
N GLN A 220 -14.09 -16.92 -0.12
CA GLN A 220 -12.85 -17.40 0.49
C GLN A 220 -13.17 -18.47 1.52
N LYS A 221 -12.59 -19.66 1.37
CA LYS A 221 -12.70 -20.71 2.39
C LYS A 221 -11.87 -20.34 3.63
N PRO A 222 -12.45 -20.19 4.83
CA PRO A 222 -11.67 -20.00 6.05
C PRO A 222 -10.93 -21.29 6.46
N SER A 223 -9.95 -21.15 7.37
CA SER A 223 -9.12 -22.24 7.90
C SER A 223 -9.93 -23.48 8.28
N ILE A 224 -9.32 -24.66 8.10
CA ILE A 224 -9.87 -25.98 8.44
C ILE A 224 -10.46 -26.04 9.86
N SER A 225 -9.96 -25.23 10.80
CA SER A 225 -10.38 -25.24 12.21
C SER A 225 -11.86 -24.90 12.44
N THR A 226 -12.49 -24.09 11.58
CA THR A 226 -13.88 -23.61 11.80
C THR A 226 -14.95 -24.61 11.38
N TRP A 227 -14.59 -25.66 10.62
CA TRP A 227 -15.55 -26.62 10.06
C TRP A 227 -15.58 -27.96 10.78
N TRP A 228 -14.59 -28.28 11.64
CA TRP A 228 -14.61 -29.52 12.45
C TRP A 228 -15.84 -29.64 13.33
N PHE A 229 -16.44 -28.51 13.73
CA PHE A 229 -17.62 -28.48 14.59
C PHE A 229 -18.90 -29.01 13.90
N TRP A 230 -18.90 -29.13 12.57
CA TRP A 230 -20.07 -29.55 11.77
C TRP A 230 -19.83 -30.82 10.94
N MET A 231 -18.75 -31.58 11.17
CA MET A 231 -18.43 -32.79 10.40
C MET A 231 -18.58 -34.09 11.20
N PRO A 232 -19.34 -35.09 10.70
CA PRO A 232 -19.29 -36.47 11.18
C PRO A 232 -17.91 -37.09 10.85
N GLN A 233 -17.32 -37.83 11.79
CA GLN A 233 -15.95 -38.36 11.68
C GLN A 233 -15.75 -39.41 10.57
N ASP A 234 -16.82 -39.98 10.01
CA ASP A 234 -16.73 -41.19 9.17
C ASP A 234 -16.97 -40.96 7.66
N ALA A 235 -16.99 -39.71 7.21
CA ALA A 235 -17.29 -39.33 5.84
C ALA A 235 -16.00 -39.15 5.00
N GLY A 236 -15.60 -40.18 4.26
CA GLY A 236 -14.43 -40.16 3.38
C GLY A 236 -14.37 -39.00 2.36
N TRP A 237 -13.19 -38.85 1.73
CA TRP A 237 -12.75 -37.80 0.79
C TRP A 237 -13.78 -37.30 -0.25
N ARG A 238 -14.77 -38.11 -0.62
CA ARG A 238 -15.83 -37.78 -1.59
C ARG A 238 -16.79 -36.68 -1.13
N ILE A 239 -16.81 -36.32 0.16
CA ILE A 239 -17.86 -35.48 0.75
C ILE A 239 -17.45 -33.99 0.87
N ARG A 240 -16.15 -33.66 0.75
CA ARG A 240 -15.66 -32.29 1.00
C ARG A 240 -16.01 -31.27 -0.09
N SER A 241 -16.00 -31.63 -1.38
CA SER A 241 -16.35 -30.70 -2.46
C SER A 241 -17.86 -30.43 -2.54
N THR A 242 -18.68 -31.45 -2.27
CA THR A 242 -20.16 -31.33 -2.24
C THR A 242 -20.62 -30.48 -1.06
N GLN A 243 -19.96 -30.56 0.09
CA GLN A 243 -20.21 -29.69 1.24
C GLN A 243 -19.80 -28.24 0.98
N ILE A 244 -18.72 -28.01 0.21
CA ILE A 244 -18.40 -26.68 -0.30
C ILE A 244 -19.55 -26.19 -1.18
N CYS A 245 -20.04 -26.99 -2.13
CA CYS A 245 -21.18 -26.59 -2.98
C CYS A 245 -22.46 -26.27 -2.18
N VAL A 246 -22.77 -27.06 -1.14
CA VAL A 246 -23.92 -26.81 -0.25
C VAL A 246 -23.73 -25.51 0.55
N ALA A 247 -22.54 -25.28 1.11
CA ALA A 247 -22.20 -24.03 1.80
C ALA A 247 -22.17 -22.81 0.87
N LEU A 248 -21.95 -23.03 -0.42
CA LEU A 248 -21.94 -22.03 -1.49
C LEU A 248 -23.33 -21.76 -2.08
N SER A 249 -24.40 -22.27 -1.48
CA SER A 249 -25.80 -21.87 -1.76
C SER A 249 -26.07 -20.43 -1.27
N PHE A 250 -25.12 -19.52 -1.51
CA PHE A 250 -25.16 -18.14 -1.08
C PHE A 250 -26.20 -17.40 -1.94
N PRO A 251 -27.20 -16.75 -1.32
CA PRO A 251 -28.16 -15.96 -2.06
C PRO A 251 -27.45 -14.76 -2.70
N GLY A 252 -27.33 -14.77 -4.03
CA GLY A 252 -26.67 -13.71 -4.79
C GLY A 252 -25.79 -14.19 -5.94
N GLY A 253 -25.50 -15.50 -6.03
CA GLY A 253 -24.55 -16.02 -7.00
C GLY A 253 -23.11 -15.67 -6.61
N ILE A 254 -22.17 -16.53 -6.99
CA ILE A 254 -20.74 -16.31 -6.78
C ILE A 254 -20.03 -16.33 -8.12
N ASP A 255 -19.01 -15.49 -8.28
CA ASP A 255 -18.22 -15.40 -9.52
C ASP A 255 -16.98 -16.29 -9.48
N GLY A 256 -16.61 -16.79 -8.29
CA GLY A 256 -15.47 -17.66 -8.10
C GLY A 256 -15.26 -18.10 -6.64
N ILE A 257 -14.39 -19.08 -6.46
CA ILE A 257 -13.98 -19.61 -5.14
C ILE A 257 -12.46 -19.49 -5.05
N VAL A 258 -11.96 -19.04 -3.91
CA VAL A 258 -10.52 -18.90 -3.66
C VAL A 258 -10.13 -19.50 -2.31
N THR A 259 -8.90 -19.99 -2.21
CA THR A 259 -8.27 -20.41 -0.95
C THR A 259 -6.83 -19.98 -0.93
N PHE A 260 -6.36 -19.53 0.23
CA PHE A 260 -4.94 -19.30 0.50
C PHE A 260 -4.29 -20.51 1.18
N HIS A 261 -5.07 -21.54 1.51
CA HIS A 261 -4.57 -22.76 2.11
C HIS A 261 -4.23 -23.78 1.02
N GLU A 262 -2.95 -24.11 0.91
CA GLU A 262 -2.42 -25.00 -0.14
C GLU A 262 -3.09 -26.37 -0.14
N SER A 263 -3.30 -26.98 1.04
CA SER A 263 -3.95 -28.30 1.14
C SER A 263 -5.42 -28.32 0.70
N LEU A 264 -6.02 -27.16 0.45
CA LEU A 264 -7.42 -27.04 0.02
C LEU A 264 -7.54 -26.66 -1.46
N GLN A 265 -6.44 -26.36 -2.15
CA GLN A 265 -6.48 -25.90 -3.54
C GLN A 265 -7.15 -26.91 -4.48
N PHE A 266 -6.82 -28.20 -4.34
CA PHE A 266 -7.46 -29.27 -5.11
C PHE A 266 -8.98 -29.31 -4.90
N GLU A 267 -9.44 -29.22 -3.65
CA GLU A 267 -10.86 -29.33 -3.34
C GLU A 267 -11.66 -28.09 -3.74
N VAL A 268 -11.03 -26.92 -3.66
CA VAL A 268 -11.62 -25.67 -4.14
C VAL A 268 -11.76 -25.68 -5.65
N ALA A 269 -10.75 -26.16 -6.38
CA ALA A 269 -10.83 -26.27 -7.84
C ALA A 269 -11.90 -27.27 -8.26
N LYS A 270 -12.00 -28.41 -7.57
CA LYS A 270 -13.04 -29.41 -7.85
C LYS A 270 -14.44 -28.86 -7.58
N ALA A 271 -14.63 -28.08 -6.52
CA ALA A 271 -15.90 -27.40 -6.26
C ALA A 271 -16.22 -26.34 -7.33
N ALA A 272 -15.21 -25.58 -7.77
CA ALA A 272 -15.38 -24.61 -8.85
C ALA A 272 -15.76 -25.28 -10.17
N GLU A 273 -15.15 -26.43 -10.52
CA GLU A 273 -15.55 -27.24 -11.68
C GLU A 273 -17.01 -27.70 -11.59
N ILE A 274 -17.44 -28.22 -10.43
CA ILE A 274 -18.84 -28.66 -10.21
C ILE A 274 -19.82 -27.50 -10.41
N LEU A 275 -19.45 -26.30 -9.95
CA LEU A 275 -20.28 -25.09 -10.07
C LEU A 275 -20.09 -24.36 -11.41
N SER A 276 -19.30 -24.90 -12.34
CA SER A 276 -18.96 -24.27 -13.62
C SER A 276 -18.34 -22.86 -13.47
N LEU A 277 -17.57 -22.65 -12.40
CA LEU A 277 -16.85 -21.40 -12.11
C LEU A 277 -15.42 -21.43 -12.69
N PRO A 278 -14.81 -20.26 -12.99
CA PRO A 278 -13.44 -20.20 -13.46
C PRO A 278 -12.45 -20.81 -12.46
N THR A 279 -11.69 -21.81 -12.90
CA THR A 279 -10.65 -22.46 -12.09
C THR A 279 -9.58 -23.12 -12.98
N PRO A 280 -8.33 -23.25 -12.52
CA PRO A 280 -7.41 -24.23 -13.07
C PRO A 280 -7.99 -25.65 -12.96
N PRO A 281 -7.63 -26.59 -13.86
CA PRO A 281 -8.10 -27.96 -13.78
C PRO A 281 -7.72 -28.60 -12.43
N ALA A 282 -8.69 -29.22 -11.75
CA ALA A 282 -8.47 -29.85 -10.46
C ALA A 282 -7.39 -30.94 -10.56
N ALA A 283 -7.34 -31.67 -11.66
CA ALA A 283 -6.28 -32.65 -11.93
C ALA A 283 -4.86 -32.05 -11.91
N ALA A 284 -4.69 -30.83 -12.44
CA ALA A 284 -3.39 -30.15 -12.43
C ALA A 284 -2.98 -29.76 -11.01
N LEU A 285 -3.92 -29.32 -10.18
CA LEU A 285 -3.65 -28.99 -8.77
C LEU A 285 -3.40 -30.23 -7.92
N ALA A 286 -4.01 -31.37 -8.26
CA ALA A 286 -3.70 -32.65 -7.62
C ALA A 286 -2.25 -33.09 -7.88
N ILE A 287 -1.70 -32.78 -9.06
CA ILE A 287 -0.29 -33.01 -9.39
C ILE A 287 0.58 -32.03 -8.60
N ALA A 288 0.24 -30.74 -8.63
CA ALA A 288 1.03 -29.69 -7.97
C ALA A 288 1.14 -29.87 -6.44
N ALA A 289 0.10 -30.39 -5.79
CA ALA A 289 0.09 -30.64 -4.34
C ALA A 289 0.95 -31.86 -3.93
N ASP A 290 1.38 -32.69 -4.89
CA ASP A 290 2.15 -33.90 -4.67
C ASP A 290 3.54 -33.72 -5.30
N LYS A 291 4.55 -33.49 -4.46
CA LYS A 291 5.93 -33.23 -4.92
C LYS A 291 6.47 -34.36 -5.79
N TYR A 292 6.10 -35.61 -5.52
CA TYR A 292 6.52 -36.75 -6.33
C TYR A 292 5.91 -36.66 -7.73
N LYS A 293 4.59 -36.48 -7.82
CA LYS A 293 3.90 -36.33 -9.12
C LYS A 293 4.36 -35.08 -9.87
N THR A 294 4.61 -33.98 -9.17
CA THR A 294 5.17 -32.76 -9.75
C THR A 294 6.54 -33.03 -10.37
N SER A 295 7.42 -33.74 -9.65
CA SER A 295 8.75 -34.10 -10.13
C SER A 295 8.68 -34.99 -11.37
N ILE A 296 7.81 -36.00 -11.37
CA ILE A 296 7.56 -36.85 -12.55
C ILE A 296 7.02 -36.03 -13.73
N ALA A 297 6.04 -35.15 -13.50
CA ALA A 297 5.46 -34.30 -14.55
C ALA A 297 6.47 -33.31 -15.15
N ALA A 298 7.46 -32.87 -14.36
CA ALA A 298 8.56 -32.03 -14.81
C ALA A 298 9.69 -32.81 -15.52
N GLY A 299 9.59 -34.14 -15.60
CA GLY A 299 10.63 -34.99 -16.19
C GLY A 299 11.85 -35.20 -15.28
N HIS A 300 11.73 -34.92 -13.98
CA HIS A 300 12.81 -35.14 -13.02
C HIS A 300 12.74 -36.56 -12.45
N PRO A 301 13.91 -37.20 -12.19
CA PRO A 301 13.96 -38.43 -11.41
C PRO A 301 13.31 -38.20 -10.05
N ALA A 302 12.23 -38.94 -9.76
CA ALA A 302 11.51 -38.85 -8.50
C ALA A 302 11.43 -40.25 -7.90
N LEU A 303 11.67 -40.34 -6.59
CA LEU A 303 11.68 -41.60 -5.86
C LEU A 303 10.72 -41.47 -4.69
N LEU A 304 9.91 -42.50 -4.46
CA LEU A 304 9.02 -42.59 -3.32
C LEU A 304 9.80 -43.13 -2.12
N GLY A 305 9.53 -42.57 -0.94
CA GLY A 305 10.07 -43.08 0.31
C GLY A 305 9.01 -42.92 1.39
N HIS A 306 8.51 -44.03 1.90
CA HIS A 306 7.53 -44.11 2.97
C HIS A 306 8.22 -44.40 4.31
N GLY A 307 9.27 -43.64 4.63
CA GLY A 307 9.96 -43.74 5.91
C GLY A 307 11.46 -43.51 5.81
N LYS A 308 12.11 -43.49 6.97
CA LYS A 308 13.55 -43.25 7.09
C LYS A 308 14.39 -44.35 6.44
N ASP A 309 13.99 -45.61 6.62
CA ASP A 309 14.77 -46.76 6.15
C ASP A 309 14.70 -46.89 4.62
N GLU A 310 13.51 -46.67 4.04
CA GLU A 310 13.32 -46.64 2.58
C GLU A 310 14.06 -45.45 1.94
N ALA A 311 14.04 -44.28 2.58
CA ALA A 311 14.82 -43.14 2.11
C ALA A 311 16.34 -43.39 2.15
N LEU A 312 16.83 -44.09 3.18
CA LEU A 312 18.24 -44.49 3.28
C LEU A 312 18.64 -45.47 2.19
N GLN A 313 17.79 -46.46 1.92
CA GLN A 313 18.00 -47.44 0.85
C GLN A 313 18.05 -46.76 -0.52
N VAL A 314 17.10 -45.86 -0.81
CA VAL A 314 17.04 -45.10 -2.06
C VAL A 314 18.32 -44.29 -2.30
N VAL A 315 18.85 -43.63 -1.26
CA VAL A 315 20.10 -42.86 -1.33
C VAL A 315 21.31 -43.76 -1.60
N GLN A 316 21.34 -44.96 -1.01
CA GLN A 316 22.44 -45.92 -1.21
C GLN A 316 22.43 -46.49 -2.63
N GLU A 317 21.26 -46.86 -3.15
CA GLU A 317 21.11 -47.41 -4.51
C GLU A 317 21.46 -46.39 -5.60
N HIS A 318 21.11 -45.11 -5.40
CA HIS A 318 21.33 -44.06 -6.41
C HIS A 318 22.70 -43.38 -6.33
N LYS A 319 23.41 -43.48 -5.19
CA LYS A 319 24.81 -43.04 -5.10
C LYS A 319 25.79 -43.92 -5.89
N CYS A 320 25.43 -45.16 -6.20
CA CYS A 320 26.28 -46.08 -6.96
C CYS A 320 26.27 -45.86 -8.49
N ASN A 321 25.43 -44.97 -9.02
CA ASN A 321 25.29 -44.73 -10.46
C ASN A 321 25.84 -43.37 -10.94
N ALA A 322 26.55 -42.63 -10.08
CA ALA A 322 27.26 -41.40 -10.46
C ALA A 322 28.75 -41.68 -10.66
N HIS A 323 29.08 -42.33 -11.78
CA HIS A 323 30.44 -42.43 -12.32
C HIS A 323 30.51 -41.81 -13.71
#